data_AF-C0BZ31-F1
#
_entry.id   AF-C0BZ31-F1
#
_cell.length_a   1.000
_cell.length_b   1.000
_cell.length_c   1.000
_cell.angle_alpha   90.00
_cell.angle_beta   90.00
_cell.angle_gamma   90.00
#
_symmetry.space_group_name_H-M   'P 1'
#
loop_
_entity.id
_entity.type
_entity.pdbx_description
1 polymer ?
#
loop_
_entity_poly.entity_id
_entity_poly.type
_entity_poly.pdbx_seq_one_letter_code
_entity_poly.pdbx_strand_id
1 'polypeptide(L)'
;MKDDKRKRLSVELLKQALIELLQKKDMDRISIKELCETAGINRSTFYTYYDTQHELLEEIEDDILKELIVRFQNLSPETGLQEVIDSVRTCLRYVERNIDSFRALLGEHGDRAFSEKMIAANEAVIREWSSFGSADPDAEKTAYLFATCGGTSVIKNWIMDDDRMSAAQLSKLLGTLICKGYMGIFLSDPDKNM
;
A
#
# COMPACT_ATOMS: atom_id res chain seq x y z
N MET A 1 16.88 18.44 -19.48
CA MET A 1 15.50 18.87 -19.16
C MET A 1 14.44 18.35 -20.13
N LYS A 2 14.66 18.35 -21.46
CA LYS A 2 13.70 17.80 -22.45
C LYS A 2 13.71 16.26 -22.50
N ASP A 3 14.87 15.63 -22.33
CA ASP A 3 15.01 14.16 -22.30
C ASP A 3 14.37 13.54 -21.06
N ASP A 4 14.54 14.19 -19.91
CA ASP A 4 13.97 13.75 -18.63
C ASP A 4 12.42 13.76 -18.64
N LYS A 5 11.83 14.77 -19.29
CA LYS A 5 10.36 14.82 -19.52
C LYS A 5 9.88 13.68 -20.43
N ARG A 6 10.64 13.37 -21.49
CA ARG A 6 10.30 12.26 -22.41
C ARG A 6 10.43 10.90 -21.74
N LYS A 7 11.47 10.73 -20.92
CA LYS A 7 11.66 9.53 -20.10
C LYS A 7 10.46 9.30 -19.19
N ARG A 8 10.13 10.30 -18.37
CA ARG A 8 8.97 10.23 -17.46
C ARG A 8 7.68 9.90 -18.19
N LEU A 9 7.38 10.59 -19.29
CA LEU A 9 6.16 10.31 -20.07
C LEU A 9 6.13 8.86 -20.57
N SER A 10 7.26 8.34 -21.07
CA SER A 10 7.33 6.96 -21.57
C SER A 10 7.12 5.95 -20.45
N VAL A 11 7.72 6.18 -19.28
CA VAL A 11 7.55 5.34 -18.09
C VAL A 11 6.09 5.35 -17.63
N GLU A 12 5.45 6.52 -17.52
CA GLU A 12 4.04 6.62 -17.13
C GLU A 12 3.10 5.88 -18.10
N LEU A 13 3.33 6.00 -19.41
CA LEU A 13 2.55 5.28 -20.42
C LEU A 13 2.72 3.76 -20.29
N LEU A 14 3.95 3.30 -20.03
CA LEU A 14 4.22 1.88 -19.79
C LEU A 14 3.54 1.39 -18.50
N LYS A 15 3.61 2.14 -17.40
CA LYS A 15 2.94 1.82 -16.14
C LYS A 15 1.43 1.68 -16.33
N GLN A 16 0.81 2.66 -17.00
CA GLN A 16 -0.63 2.64 -17.28
C GLN A 16 -1.04 1.43 -18.13
N ALA A 17 -0.26 1.12 -19.17
CA ALA A 17 -0.51 -0.04 -20.03
C ALA A 17 -0.39 -1.36 -19.28
N LEU A 18 0.60 -1.49 -18.38
CA LEU A 18 0.75 -2.70 -17.58
C LEU A 18 -0.43 -2.90 -16.62
N ILE A 19 -0.87 -1.84 -15.93
CA ILE A 19 -2.05 -1.88 -15.06
C ILE A 19 -3.30 -2.29 -15.85
N GLU A 20 -3.51 -1.73 -17.04
CA GLU A 20 -4.65 -2.11 -17.89
C GLU A 20 -4.62 -3.59 -18.28
N LEU A 21 -3.45 -4.13 -18.62
CA LEU A 21 -3.29 -5.52 -19.02
C LEU A 21 -3.45 -6.47 -17.82
N LEU A 22 -2.94 -6.11 -16.65
CA LEU A 22 -3.07 -6.89 -15.41
C LEU A 22 -4.51 -7.03 -14.96
N GLN A 23 -5.40 -6.08 -15.28
CA GLN A 23 -6.83 -6.26 -15.00
C GLN A 23 -7.48 -7.38 -15.84
N LYS A 24 -6.81 -7.86 -16.89
CA LYS A 24 -7.38 -8.79 -17.88
C LYS A 24 -6.70 -10.16 -17.91
N LYS A 25 -5.47 -10.28 -17.40
CA LYS A 25 -4.69 -11.52 -17.44
C LYS A 25 -3.48 -11.49 -16.51
N ASP A 26 -3.03 -12.69 -16.15
CA ASP A 26 -1.85 -12.91 -15.33
C ASP A 26 -0.58 -12.31 -15.96
N MET A 27 0.32 -11.84 -15.10
CA MET A 27 1.59 -11.20 -15.47
C MET A 27 2.40 -11.99 -16.52
N ASP A 28 2.52 -13.31 -16.34
CA ASP A 28 3.31 -14.19 -17.22
C ASP A 28 2.76 -14.28 -18.66
N ARG A 29 1.51 -13.85 -18.87
CA ARG A 29 0.86 -13.81 -20.19
C ARG A 29 1.01 -12.46 -20.88
N ILE A 30 1.58 -11.47 -20.22
CA ILE A 30 1.80 -10.12 -20.76
C ILE A 30 3.16 -10.10 -21.46
N SER A 31 3.14 -10.03 -22.79
CA SER A 31 4.38 -9.91 -23.57
C SER A 31 4.84 -8.45 -23.68
N ILE A 32 6.15 -8.23 -23.77
CA ILE A 32 6.72 -6.89 -24.03
C ILE A 32 6.14 -6.28 -25.32
N LYS A 33 5.88 -7.12 -26.34
CA LYS A 33 5.22 -6.68 -27.58
C LYS A 33 3.88 -6.01 -27.28
N GLU A 34 3.01 -6.72 -26.60
CA GLU A 34 1.65 -6.28 -26.31
C GLU A 34 1.63 -5.08 -25.37
N LEU A 35 2.49 -5.09 -24.36
CA LEU A 35 2.68 -3.96 -23.44
C LEU A 35 3.07 -2.69 -24.21
N CYS A 36 4.05 -2.79 -25.11
CA CYS A 36 4.48 -1.68 -25.96
C CYS A 36 3.38 -1.20 -26.91
N GLU A 37 2.61 -2.12 -27.50
CA GLU A 37 1.48 -1.80 -28.38
C GLU A 37 0.37 -1.08 -27.62
N THR A 38 0.07 -1.50 -26.39
CA THR A 38 -0.93 -0.87 -25.52
C THR A 38 -0.47 0.51 -25.04
N ALA A 39 0.81 0.66 -24.70
CA ALA A 39 1.39 1.94 -24.29
C ALA A 39 1.59 2.93 -25.45
N GLY A 40 1.55 2.48 -26.71
CA GLY A 40 1.95 3.28 -27.86
C GLY A 40 3.44 3.64 -27.86
N ILE A 41 4.29 2.76 -27.31
CA ILE A 41 5.73 2.95 -27.15
C ILE A 41 6.50 1.94 -28.00
N ASN A 42 7.61 2.35 -28.62
CA ASN A 42 8.47 1.43 -29.35
C ASN A 42 9.20 0.47 -28.40
N ARG A 43 9.37 -0.80 -28.79
CA ARG A 43 10.08 -1.79 -27.96
C ARG A 43 11.51 -1.38 -27.61
N SER A 44 12.23 -0.71 -28.52
CA SER A 44 13.56 -0.19 -28.22
C SER A 44 13.54 0.84 -27.08
N THR A 45 12.46 1.61 -26.95
CA THR A 45 12.25 2.54 -25.84
C THR A 45 11.94 1.81 -24.54
N PHE A 46 11.17 0.71 -24.57
CA PHE A 46 10.98 -0.16 -23.40
C PHE A 46 12.33 -0.67 -22.87
N TYR A 47 13.15 -1.26 -23.75
CA TYR A 47 14.48 -1.76 -23.41
C TYR A 47 15.51 -0.67 -23.05
N THR A 48 15.13 0.61 -23.13
CA THR A 48 15.96 1.69 -22.57
C THR A 48 15.77 1.82 -21.06
N TYR A 49 14.66 1.30 -20.51
CA TYR A 49 14.26 1.47 -19.12
C TYR A 49 14.16 0.15 -18.36
N TYR A 50 13.75 -0.93 -19.03
CA TYR A 50 13.46 -2.22 -18.41
C TYR A 50 13.95 -3.36 -19.30
N ASP A 51 14.52 -4.39 -18.69
CA ASP A 51 14.87 -5.63 -19.36
C ASP A 51 13.66 -6.58 -19.44
N THR A 52 12.77 -6.51 -18.45
CA THR A 52 11.58 -7.37 -18.36
C THR A 52 10.34 -6.60 -17.90
N GLN A 53 9.15 -7.12 -18.21
CA GLN A 53 7.90 -6.56 -17.70
C GLN A 53 7.78 -6.64 -16.17
N HIS A 54 8.50 -7.55 -15.51
CA HIS A 54 8.49 -7.68 -14.05
C HIS A 54 9.25 -6.54 -13.35
N GLU A 55 10.30 -5.99 -13.97
CA GLU A 55 10.99 -4.81 -13.43
C GLU A 55 10.07 -3.57 -13.42
N LEU A 56 9.27 -3.41 -14.48
CA LEU A 56 8.25 -2.36 -14.52
C LEU A 56 7.19 -2.57 -13.44
N LEU A 57 6.74 -3.81 -13.22
CA LEU A 57 5.80 -4.14 -12.14
C LEU A 57 6.40 -3.78 -10.78
N GLU A 58 7.63 -4.19 -10.51
CA GLU A 58 8.32 -3.90 -9.26
C GLU A 58 8.44 -2.39 -9.01
N GLU A 59 8.75 -1.59 -10.04
CA GLU A 59 8.78 -0.13 -9.90
C GLU A 59 7.40 0.45 -9.55
N ILE A 60 6.31 -0.06 -10.15
CA ILE A 60 4.93 0.37 -9.81
C ILE A 60 4.62 0.06 -8.35
N GLU A 61 4.92 -1.16 -7.90
CA GLU A 61 4.66 -1.59 -6.54
C GLU A 61 5.46 -0.77 -5.53
N ASP A 62 6.74 -0.55 -5.79
CA ASP A 62 7.63 0.24 -4.93
C ASP A 62 7.17 1.70 -4.82
N ASP A 63 6.74 2.31 -5.93
CA ASP A 63 6.22 3.68 -5.92
C ASP A 63 4.94 3.78 -5.10
N ILE A 64 4.04 2.80 -5.23
CA ILE A 64 2.82 2.74 -4.42
C ILE A 64 3.15 2.57 -2.93
N LEU A 65 4.05 1.64 -2.59
CA LEU A 65 4.44 1.38 -1.20
C LEU A 65 5.10 2.60 -0.56
N LYS A 66 6.00 3.29 -1.27
CA LYS A 66 6.62 4.54 -0.80
C LYS A 66 5.58 5.60 -0.46
N GLU A 67 4.60 5.80 -1.34
CA GLU A 67 3.50 6.73 -1.11
C GLU A 67 2.63 6.32 0.09
N LEU A 68 2.39 5.03 0.30
CA LEU A 68 1.65 4.58 1.48
C LEU A 68 2.43 4.83 2.78
N ILE A 69 3.71 4.47 2.82
CA ILE A 69 4.57 4.57 4.01
C ILE A 69 4.70 6.02 4.49
N VAL A 70 4.94 6.98 3.59
CA VAL A 70 5.16 8.40 3.95
C VAL A 70 3.99 9.01 4.73
N ARG A 71 2.77 8.48 4.58
CA ARG A 71 1.56 8.97 5.28
C ARG A 71 1.48 8.56 6.75
N PHE A 72 2.31 7.60 7.16
CA PHE A 72 2.38 7.11 8.54
C PHE A 72 3.70 7.43 9.26
N GLN A 73 4.70 7.97 8.56
CA GLN A 73 6.05 8.26 9.09
C GLN A 73 6.10 9.20 10.32
N ASN A 74 5.04 9.98 10.56
CA ASN A 74 4.99 10.94 11.68
C ASN A 74 4.08 10.48 12.83
N LEU A 75 3.53 9.26 12.77
CA LEU A 75 2.73 8.73 13.86
C LEU A 75 3.63 8.08 14.91
N SER A 76 3.19 8.15 16.16
CA SER A 76 3.77 7.51 17.33
C SER A 76 2.66 7.01 18.27
N PRO A 77 2.97 6.20 19.30
CA PRO A 77 1.96 5.78 20.28
C PRO A 77 1.30 6.91 21.06
N GLU A 78 1.94 8.07 21.19
CA GLU A 78 1.38 9.27 21.83
C GLU A 78 0.48 10.07 20.87
N THR A 79 0.42 9.68 19.60
CA THR A 79 -0.34 10.43 18.60
C THR A 79 -1.82 10.35 18.91
N GLY A 80 -2.47 11.51 18.92
CA GLY A 80 -3.89 11.64 19.18
C GLY A 80 -4.74 10.91 18.14
N LEU A 81 -5.94 10.50 18.56
CA LEU A 81 -6.90 9.79 17.71
C LEU A 81 -7.19 10.57 16.41
N GLN A 82 -7.28 11.89 16.48
CA GLN A 82 -7.65 12.70 15.33
C GLN A 82 -6.55 12.68 14.26
N GLU A 83 -5.29 12.79 14.68
CA GLU A 83 -4.12 12.73 13.83
C GLU A 83 -3.98 11.35 13.17
N VAL A 84 -4.19 10.26 13.92
CA VAL A 84 -4.22 8.90 13.34
C VAL A 84 -5.34 8.77 12.30
N ILE A 85 -6.55 9.23 12.62
CA ILE A 85 -7.68 9.23 11.67
C ILE A 85 -7.31 10.01 10.41
N ASP A 86 -6.67 11.17 10.53
CA ASP A 86 -6.32 12.00 9.37
C ASP A 86 -5.21 11.35 8.52
N SER A 87 -4.19 10.73 9.13
CA SER A 87 -3.19 9.92 8.43
C SER A 87 -3.84 8.76 7.66
N VAL A 88 -4.69 7.96 8.32
CA VAL A 88 -5.42 6.87 7.64
C VAL A 88 -6.27 7.43 6.51
N ARG A 89 -6.94 8.58 6.70
CA ARG A 89 -7.75 9.20 5.65
C ARG A 89 -6.89 9.63 4.45
N THR A 90 -5.69 10.15 4.68
CA THR A 90 -4.77 10.54 3.59
C THR A 90 -4.29 9.33 2.80
N CYS A 91 -4.08 8.19 3.47
CA CYS A 91 -3.79 6.90 2.88
C CYS A 91 -4.95 6.41 2.01
N LEU A 92 -6.16 6.33 2.58
CA LEU A 92 -7.34 5.89 1.83
C LEU A 92 -7.68 6.79 0.63
N ARG A 93 -7.45 8.11 0.72
CA ARG A 93 -7.61 9.02 -0.44
C ARG A 93 -6.58 8.76 -1.54
N TYR A 94 -5.37 8.35 -1.19
CA TYR A 94 -4.37 7.94 -2.17
C TYR A 94 -4.78 6.63 -2.85
N VAL A 95 -5.29 5.68 -2.07
CA VAL A 95 -5.88 4.44 -2.61
C VAL A 95 -7.03 4.74 -3.56
N GLU A 96 -7.97 5.62 -3.20
CA GLU A 96 -9.08 6.03 -4.08
C GLU A 96 -8.62 6.62 -5.40
N ARG A 97 -7.61 7.49 -5.37
CA ARG A 97 -7.06 8.14 -6.58
C ARG A 97 -6.36 7.15 -7.52
N ASN A 98 -5.90 6.02 -6.99
CA ASN A 98 -5.15 5.00 -7.74
C ASN A 98 -5.86 3.64 -7.69
N ILE A 99 -7.19 3.63 -7.52
CA ILE A 99 -7.96 2.42 -7.18
C ILE A 99 -7.80 1.33 -8.24
N ASP A 100 -7.66 1.70 -9.51
CA ASP A 100 -7.47 0.78 -10.62
C ASP A 100 -6.14 0.04 -10.55
N SER A 101 -5.07 0.73 -10.13
CA SER A 101 -3.77 0.11 -9.88
C SER A 101 -3.85 -0.87 -8.72
N PHE A 102 -4.50 -0.48 -7.61
CA PHE A 102 -4.69 -1.37 -6.47
C PHE A 102 -5.54 -2.59 -6.82
N ARG A 103 -6.62 -2.42 -7.60
CA ARG A 103 -7.46 -3.52 -8.09
C ARG A 103 -6.70 -4.45 -9.03
N ALA A 104 -5.87 -3.90 -9.91
CA ALA A 104 -5.02 -4.70 -10.78
C ALA A 104 -4.00 -5.54 -9.99
N LEU A 105 -3.35 -4.93 -8.99
CA LEU A 105 -2.31 -5.61 -8.20
C LEU A 105 -2.85 -6.57 -7.14
N LEU A 106 -4.02 -6.30 -6.55
CA LEU A 106 -4.61 -7.12 -5.48
C LEU A 106 -5.73 -8.05 -5.96
N GLY A 107 -6.14 -7.92 -7.22
CA GLY A 107 -7.21 -8.69 -7.86
C GLY A 107 -6.78 -10.09 -8.29
N GLU A 108 -7.64 -10.73 -9.08
CA GLU A 108 -7.47 -12.14 -9.51
C GLU A 108 -6.15 -12.42 -10.23
N HIS A 109 -5.76 -11.50 -11.11
CA HIS A 109 -4.57 -11.60 -11.96
C HIS A 109 -3.36 -10.82 -11.40
N GLY A 110 -3.51 -10.22 -10.23
CA GLY A 110 -2.50 -9.37 -9.63
C GLY A 110 -1.31 -10.15 -9.08
N ASP A 111 -0.34 -9.42 -8.53
CA ASP A 111 0.82 -10.04 -7.90
C ASP A 111 0.51 -10.42 -6.45
N ARG A 112 0.62 -11.72 -6.15
CA ARG A 112 0.51 -12.21 -4.77
C ARG A 112 1.59 -11.59 -3.87
N ALA A 113 2.79 -11.38 -4.39
CA ALA A 113 3.89 -10.78 -3.65
C ALA A 113 3.56 -9.34 -3.23
N PHE A 114 2.73 -8.61 -4.00
CA PHE A 114 2.32 -7.26 -3.62
C PHE A 114 1.52 -7.23 -2.30
N SER A 115 0.65 -8.22 -2.07
CA SER A 115 -0.07 -8.33 -0.78
C SER A 115 0.90 -8.57 0.38
N GLU A 116 1.96 -9.35 0.17
CA GLU A 116 2.99 -9.62 1.16
C GLU A 116 3.86 -8.37 1.42
N LYS A 117 4.22 -7.63 0.37
CA LYS A 117 4.92 -6.33 0.47
C LYS A 117 4.10 -5.29 1.23
N MET A 118 2.78 -5.23 1.01
CA MET A 118 1.86 -4.35 1.75
C MET A 118 1.84 -4.68 3.25
N ILE A 119 1.81 -5.97 3.61
CA ILE A 119 1.93 -6.40 5.01
C ILE A 119 3.29 -5.97 5.55
N ALA A 120 4.39 -6.26 4.87
CA ALA A 120 5.74 -5.87 5.30
C ALA A 120 5.93 -4.35 5.46
N ALA A 121 5.27 -3.53 4.62
CA ALA A 121 5.27 -2.09 4.75
C ALA A 121 4.52 -1.62 6.01
N ASN A 122 3.33 -2.20 6.28
CA ASN A 122 2.61 -1.95 7.52
C ASN A 122 3.42 -2.38 8.74
N GLU A 123 4.09 -3.53 8.66
CA GLU A 123 4.99 -4.02 9.68
C GLU A 123 6.14 -3.06 9.97
N ALA A 124 6.76 -2.47 8.93
CA ALA A 124 7.84 -1.50 9.10
C ALA A 124 7.37 -0.24 9.83
N VAL A 125 6.21 0.31 9.43
CA VAL A 125 5.57 1.45 10.09
C VAL A 125 5.25 1.13 11.56
N ILE A 126 4.71 -0.06 11.83
CA ILE A 126 4.31 -0.44 13.19
C ILE A 126 5.53 -0.77 14.07
N ARG A 127 6.60 -1.34 13.52
CA ARG A 127 7.84 -1.64 14.27
C ARG A 127 8.48 -0.37 14.83
N GLU A 128 8.38 0.76 14.14
CA GLU A 128 8.81 2.06 14.69
C GLU A 128 8.03 2.41 15.97
N TRP A 129 6.76 1.98 16.08
CA TRP A 129 5.90 2.15 17.26
C TRP A 129 6.06 1.03 18.31
N SER A 130 6.67 -0.10 17.98
CA SER A 130 6.87 -1.24 18.90
C SER A 130 8.10 -1.09 19.81
N SER A 131 8.89 -0.02 19.65
CA SER A 131 9.97 0.33 20.57
C SER A 131 9.50 0.64 22.01
N PHE A 132 8.17 0.64 22.22
CA PHE A 132 7.53 1.00 23.47
C PHE A 132 7.34 -0.14 24.47
N GLY A 133 7.64 -1.39 24.10
CA GLY A 133 7.69 -2.54 25.01
C GLY A 133 6.41 -2.78 25.81
N SER A 134 5.67 -3.83 25.49
CA SER A 134 4.62 -4.33 26.39
C SER A 134 5.22 -5.18 27.51
N ALA A 135 4.56 -5.25 28.67
CA ALA A 135 4.87 -6.24 29.70
C ALA A 135 4.54 -7.68 29.28
N ASP A 136 3.74 -7.87 28.22
CA ASP A 136 3.28 -9.17 27.71
C ASP A 136 3.60 -9.35 26.20
N PRO A 137 4.69 -10.07 25.87
CA PRO A 137 5.12 -10.32 24.49
C PRO A 137 4.06 -11.01 23.62
N ASP A 138 3.18 -11.83 24.19
CA ASP A 138 2.14 -12.53 23.44
C ASP A 138 0.99 -11.57 23.07
N ALA A 139 0.64 -10.65 23.97
CA ALA A 139 -0.32 -9.58 23.68
C ALA A 139 0.20 -8.65 22.58
N GLU A 140 1.47 -8.25 22.63
CA GLU A 140 2.10 -7.42 21.60
C GLU A 140 2.16 -8.11 20.24
N LYS A 141 2.60 -9.38 20.21
CA LYS A 141 2.60 -10.17 18.97
C LYS A 141 1.19 -10.31 18.38
N THR A 142 0.18 -10.54 19.22
CA THR A 142 -1.21 -10.68 18.79
C THR A 142 -1.76 -9.35 18.25
N ALA A 143 -1.53 -8.25 18.96
CA ALA A 143 -1.93 -6.91 18.54
C ALA A 143 -1.29 -6.53 17.20
N TYR A 144 -0.01 -6.84 17.05
CA TYR A 144 0.75 -6.62 15.82
C TYR A 144 0.15 -7.38 14.63
N LEU A 145 -0.05 -8.70 14.77
CA LEU A 145 -0.64 -9.54 13.71
C LEU A 145 -2.05 -9.06 13.33
N PHE A 146 -2.86 -8.69 14.33
CA PHE A 146 -4.19 -8.15 14.08
C PHE A 146 -4.13 -6.83 13.31
N ALA A 147 -3.26 -5.90 13.71
CA ALA A 147 -3.13 -4.61 13.06
C ALA A 147 -2.62 -4.73 11.61
N THR A 148 -1.57 -5.53 11.36
CA THR A 148 -0.94 -5.65 10.04
C THR A 148 -1.80 -6.49 9.08
N CYS A 149 -2.18 -7.72 9.48
CA CYS A 149 -2.96 -8.61 8.63
C CYS A 149 -4.41 -8.14 8.53
N GLY A 150 -5.02 -7.75 9.65
CA GLY A 150 -6.40 -7.27 9.70
C GLY A 150 -6.56 -5.94 8.97
N GLY A 151 -5.67 -4.97 9.20
CA GLY A 151 -5.67 -3.69 8.49
C GLY A 151 -5.54 -3.85 6.98
N THR A 152 -4.57 -4.66 6.53
CA THR A 152 -4.39 -4.97 5.10
C THR A 152 -5.64 -5.63 4.52
N SER A 153 -6.23 -6.60 5.24
CA SER A 153 -7.43 -7.29 4.80
C SER A 153 -8.64 -6.36 4.69
N VAL A 154 -8.84 -5.46 5.65
CA VAL A 154 -9.92 -4.47 5.60
C VAL A 154 -9.75 -3.54 4.40
N ILE A 155 -8.53 -3.02 4.17
CA ILE A 155 -8.26 -2.16 3.02
C ILE A 155 -8.46 -2.90 1.70
N LYS A 156 -7.98 -4.16 1.59
CA LYS A 156 -8.18 -4.98 0.39
C LYS A 156 -9.67 -5.20 0.10
N ASN A 157 -10.45 -5.61 1.09
CA ASN A 157 -11.90 -5.80 0.90
C ASN A 157 -12.59 -4.49 0.51
N TRP A 158 -12.19 -3.38 1.13
CA TRP A 158 -12.71 -2.06 0.79
C TRP A 158 -12.38 -1.64 -0.65
N ILE A 159 -11.18 -1.95 -1.16
CA ILE A 159 -10.79 -1.68 -2.55
C ILE A 159 -11.65 -2.45 -3.55
N MET A 160 -11.95 -3.71 -3.22
CA MET A 160 -12.70 -4.62 -4.10
C MET A 160 -14.21 -4.43 -4.02
N ASP A 161 -14.71 -3.68 -3.05
CA ASP A 161 -16.13 -3.38 -2.88
C ASP A 161 -16.54 -2.15 -3.70
N ASP A 162 -17.55 -2.32 -4.55
CA ASP A 162 -18.10 -1.26 -5.39
C ASP A 162 -19.11 -0.38 -4.64
N ASP A 163 -19.75 -0.89 -3.58
CA ASP A 163 -20.66 -0.14 -2.70
C ASP A 163 -19.98 0.22 -1.36
N ARG A 164 -18.66 0.40 -1.43
CA ARG A 164 -17.83 0.68 -0.26
C ARG A 164 -18.20 2.00 0.40
N MET A 165 -18.02 2.04 1.72
CA MET A 165 -18.07 3.29 2.47
C MET A 165 -17.02 4.30 2.00
N SER A 166 -17.22 5.59 2.25
CA SER A 166 -16.22 6.62 1.91
C SER A 166 -14.91 6.45 2.70
N ALA A 167 -13.78 6.92 2.16
CA ALA A 167 -12.51 7.02 2.90
C ALA A 167 -12.67 7.75 4.25
N ALA A 168 -13.56 8.75 4.34
CA ALA A 168 -13.85 9.45 5.58
C ALA A 168 -14.50 8.55 6.64
N GLN A 169 -15.45 7.71 6.26
CA GLN A 169 -16.08 6.75 7.18
C GLN A 169 -15.10 5.67 7.62
N LEU A 170 -14.40 5.03 6.68
CA LEU A 170 -13.45 3.97 7.00
C LEU A 170 -12.28 4.49 7.86
N SER A 171 -11.78 5.69 7.58
CA SER A 171 -10.69 6.29 8.39
C SER A 171 -11.04 6.45 9.86
N LYS A 172 -12.30 6.78 10.18
CA LYS A 172 -12.77 6.89 11.57
C LYS A 172 -12.77 5.52 12.26
N LEU A 173 -13.22 4.48 11.57
CA LEU A 173 -13.26 3.12 12.10
C LEU A 173 -11.84 2.58 12.33
N LEU A 174 -10.99 2.62 11.30
CA LEU A 174 -9.61 2.15 11.37
C LEU A 174 -8.80 2.94 12.39
N GLY A 175 -8.89 4.28 12.40
CA GLY A 175 -8.18 5.09 13.39
C GLY A 175 -8.62 4.77 14.82
N THR A 176 -9.91 4.50 15.05
CA THR A 176 -10.41 4.06 16.37
C THR A 176 -9.85 2.70 16.76
N LEU A 177 -9.81 1.73 15.84
CA LEU A 177 -9.23 0.40 16.09
C LEU A 177 -7.72 0.47 16.37
N ILE A 178 -7.00 1.34 15.65
CA ILE A 178 -5.57 1.56 15.88
C ILE A 178 -5.34 2.19 17.26
N CYS A 179 -6.00 3.31 17.58
CA CYS A 179 -5.73 4.02 18.84
C CYS A 179 -6.29 3.29 20.07
N LYS A 180 -7.53 2.80 20.02
CA LYS A 180 -8.19 2.19 21.19
C LYS A 180 -7.96 0.69 21.30
N GLY A 181 -7.62 0.03 20.20
CA GLY A 181 -7.27 -1.39 20.17
C GLY A 181 -5.77 -1.59 20.26
N TYR A 182 -5.06 -1.35 19.15
CA TYR A 182 -3.61 -1.59 19.06
C TYR A 182 -2.80 -0.76 20.06
N MET A 183 -2.84 0.57 19.96
CA MET A 183 -2.08 1.47 20.85
C MET A 183 -2.54 1.37 22.31
N GLY A 184 -3.84 1.11 22.52
CA GLY A 184 -4.42 0.93 23.85
C GLY A 184 -3.74 -0.18 24.66
N ILE A 185 -3.36 -1.28 24.03
CA ILE A 185 -2.65 -2.40 24.68
C ILE A 185 -1.30 -1.96 25.28
N PHE A 186 -0.59 -1.04 24.62
CA PHE A 186 0.72 -0.56 25.08
C PHE A 186 0.62 0.54 26.15
N LEU A 187 -0.51 1.25 26.22
CA LEU A 187 -0.76 2.32 27.20
C LEU A 187 -1.43 1.81 28.48
N SER A 188 -2.02 0.61 28.47
CA SER A 188 -2.65 0.00 29.64
C SER A 188 -1.67 -0.71 30.59
N ASP A 189 -0.36 -0.54 30.41
CA ASP A 189 0.66 -1.09 31.33
C ASP A 189 0.60 -0.37 32.70
N PRO A 190 0.19 -1.05 33.78
CA PRO A 190 0.09 -0.46 35.12
C PRO A 190 1.45 0.01 35.68
N ASP A 191 2.55 -0.58 35.20
CA ASP A 191 3.89 -0.37 35.76
C ASP A 191 4.61 0.86 35.21
N LYS A 192 4.03 1.59 34.24
CA LYS A 192 4.58 2.88 33.73
C LYS A 192 4.12 4.12 34.51
N ASN A 193 3.25 3.97 35.50
CA ASN A 193 2.77 5.05 36.39
C ASN A 193 3.30 4.94 37.83
N MET A 194 4.37 4.18 38.06
CA MET A 194 5.07 4.06 39.36
C MET A 194 6.54 4.43 39.23
#